data_AF-A0A7J7MYU2-F1
#
_entry.id   AF-A0A7J7MYU2-F1
#
_cell.length_a   1.000
_cell.length_b   1.000
_cell.length_c   1.000
_cell.angle_alpha   90.00
_cell.angle_beta   90.00
_cell.angle_gamma   90.00
#
_symmetry.space_group_name_H-M   'P 1'
#
loop_
_entity.id
_entity.type
_entity.pdbx_description
1 polymer ?
#
loop_
_entity_poly.entity_id
_entity_poly.type
_entity_poly.pdbx_seq_one_letter_code
_entity_poly.pdbx_strand_id
1 'polypeptide(L)'
;MRQEEEGEVLCSSGLILSSNEKIHNFLLSVASDQNVTKEHQQIAANLSRETCIPYKSIRKIWFESSPSTRTNLVDLLNGSDFVLSSPKPREKSDELKERLRKLADLAERSEYRELVKDITPKEANEPFSSYKDQIGFGK
;
A
#
# COMPACT_ATOMS: atom_id res chain seq x y z
N MET A 1 -5.86 -7.23 17.98
CA MET A 1 -5.95 -8.15 16.83
C MET A 1 -6.43 -7.37 15.63
N ARG A 2 -5.51 -6.98 14.75
CA ARG A 2 -5.78 -6.65 13.35
C ARG A 2 -4.54 -7.15 12.62
N GLN A 3 -4.64 -8.38 12.14
CA GLN A 3 -3.67 -8.92 11.19
C GLN A 3 -4.03 -8.26 9.86
N GLU A 4 -3.21 -7.30 9.43
CA GLU A 4 -3.20 -6.88 8.03
C GLU A 4 -2.51 -8.02 7.29
N GLU A 5 -3.31 -8.87 6.64
CA GLU A 5 -2.83 -9.79 5.64
C GLU A 5 -2.30 -8.96 4.46
N GLU A 6 -1.04 -8.57 4.55
CA GLU A 6 -0.27 -8.20 3.36
C GLU A 6 -0.11 -9.47 2.53
N GLY A 7 -1.08 -9.73 1.66
CA GLY A 7 -0.89 -10.61 0.54
C GLY A 7 0.26 -10.03 -0.29
N GLU A 8 1.47 -10.53 -0.06
CA GLU A 8 2.61 -10.36 -0.96
C GLU A 8 2.18 -10.92 -2.32
N VAL A 9 1.60 -10.04 -3.15
CA VAL A 9 1.48 -10.32 -4.56
C VAL A 9 2.92 -10.29 -5.06
N LEU A 10 3.52 -11.46 -5.22
CA LEU A 10 4.80 -11.71 -5.90
C LEU A 10 4.65 -11.30 -7.37
N CYS A 11 4.50 -10.01 -7.58
CA CYS A 11 4.35 -9.38 -8.86
C CYS A 11 5.76 -9.26 -9.44
N SER A 12 6.02 -10.05 -10.48
CA SER A 12 7.28 -10.03 -11.21
C SER A 12 7.72 -8.59 -11.54
N SER A 13 9.02 -8.31 -11.48
CA SER A 13 9.54 -6.95 -11.65
C SER A 13 9.17 -6.31 -13.00
N GLY A 14 8.43 -5.19 -12.95
CA GLY A 14 8.11 -4.36 -14.11
C GLY A 14 6.69 -3.84 -14.12
N LEU A 15 6.24 -3.42 -15.31
CA LEU A 15 4.87 -2.94 -15.55
C LEU A 15 3.89 -4.11 -15.49
N ILE A 16 2.92 -4.02 -14.59
CA ILE A 16 1.87 -5.04 -14.38
C ILE A 16 0.53 -4.45 -14.78
N LEU A 17 -0.27 -5.28 -15.46
CA LEU A 17 -1.60 -4.95 -15.94
C LEU A 17 -2.62 -5.78 -15.17
N SER A 18 -3.78 -5.20 -14.89
CA SER A 18 -4.93 -5.97 -14.45
C SER A 18 -5.46 -6.82 -15.61
N SER A 19 -5.89 -8.04 -15.30
CA SER A 19 -6.51 -8.92 -16.28
C SER A 19 -7.83 -8.31 -16.76
N ASN A 20 -8.01 -8.27 -18.08
CA ASN A 20 -9.21 -7.80 -18.77
C ASN A 20 -9.71 -8.94 -19.65
N GLU A 21 -11.02 -9.01 -19.89
CA GLU A 21 -11.64 -10.00 -20.79
C GLU A 21 -10.96 -10.12 -22.15
N LYS A 22 -10.53 -9.00 -22.74
CA LYS A 22 -9.80 -9.00 -24.02
C LYS A 22 -8.45 -9.69 -23.93
N ILE A 23 -7.70 -9.40 -22.87
CA ILE A 23 -6.40 -10.00 -22.60
C ILE A 23 -6.59 -11.50 -22.34
N HIS A 24 -7.60 -11.86 -21.55
CA HIS A 24 -7.94 -13.24 -21.25
C HIS A 24 -8.29 -14.04 -22.51
N ASN A 25 -9.17 -13.51 -23.37
CA ASN A 25 -9.56 -14.15 -24.62
C ASN A 25 -8.38 -14.30 -25.59
N PHE A 26 -7.50 -13.30 -25.65
CA PHE A 26 -6.26 -13.38 -26.42
C PHE A 26 -5.32 -14.48 -25.90
N LEU A 27 -5.12 -14.56 -24.58
CA LEU A 27 -4.26 -15.60 -24.00
C LEU A 27 -4.84 -17.01 -24.22
N LEU A 28 -6.17 -17.17 -24.19
CA LEU A 28 -6.83 -18.43 -24.54
C LEU A 28 -6.67 -18.80 -26.02
N SER A 29 -6.73 -17.83 -26.94
CA SER A 29 -6.49 -18.09 -28.36
C SER A 29 -5.06 -18.57 -28.58
N VAL A 30 -4.09 -17.84 -28.02
CA VAL A 30 -2.66 -18.17 -28.11
C VAL A 30 -2.37 -19.54 -27.52
N ALA A 31 -2.98 -19.89 -26.39
CA ALA A 31 -2.79 -21.20 -25.76
C ALA A 31 -3.24 -22.37 -26.68
N SER A 32 -4.16 -22.10 -27.62
CA SER A 32 -4.67 -23.08 -28.59
C SER A 32 -3.98 -22.99 -29.96
N ASP A 33 -3.20 -21.94 -30.21
CA ASP A 33 -2.59 -21.65 -31.51
C ASP A 33 -1.32 -22.48 -31.76
N GLN A 34 -1.37 -23.39 -32.74
CA GLN A 34 -0.22 -24.26 -33.11
C GLN A 34 0.98 -23.52 -33.72
N ASN A 35 0.80 -22.26 -34.14
CA ASN A 35 1.85 -21.45 -34.76
C ASN A 35 2.79 -20.78 -33.75
N VAL A 36 2.46 -20.82 -32.46
CA VAL A 36 3.22 -20.21 -31.38
C VAL A 36 4.12 -21.26 -30.70
N THR A 37 5.28 -20.84 -30.20
CA THR A 37 6.20 -21.71 -29.47
C THR A 37 5.50 -22.35 -28.25
N LYS A 38 5.75 -23.64 -27.99
CA LYS A 38 5.16 -24.38 -26.85
C LYS A 38 5.37 -23.69 -25.49
N GLU A 39 6.52 -23.05 -25.30
CA GLU A 39 6.81 -22.28 -24.09
C GLU A 39 5.81 -21.12 -23.91
N HIS A 40 5.55 -20.35 -24.97
CA HIS A 40 4.62 -19.23 -24.93
C HIS A 40 3.16 -19.66 -24.81
N GLN A 41 2.78 -20.83 -25.36
CA GLN A 41 1.46 -21.43 -25.12
C GLN A 41 1.27 -21.77 -23.63
N GLN A 42 2.27 -22.38 -23.01
CA GLN A 42 2.23 -22.71 -21.57
C GLN A 42 2.18 -21.46 -20.70
N ILE A 43 2.99 -20.44 -21.03
CA ILE A 43 2.97 -19.15 -20.34
C ILE A 43 1.58 -18.51 -20.50
N ALA A 44 1.00 -18.51 -21.70
CA ALA A 44 -0.34 -17.96 -21.92
C ALA A 44 -1.43 -18.68 -21.10
N ALA A 45 -1.36 -20.02 -21.03
CA ALA A 45 -2.29 -20.84 -20.24
C ALA A 45 -2.17 -20.63 -18.72
N ASN A 46 -0.98 -20.28 -18.23
CA ASN A 46 -0.76 -19.93 -16.83
C ASN A 46 -1.29 -18.51 -16.55
N LEU A 47 -0.92 -17.55 -17.40
CA LEU A 47 -1.32 -16.15 -17.25
C LEU A 47 -2.83 -15.92 -17.39
N SER A 48 -3.55 -16.76 -18.13
CA SER A 48 -5.01 -16.67 -18.23
C SER A 48 -5.72 -16.95 -16.88
N ARG A 49 -5.06 -17.64 -15.96
CA ARG A 49 -5.60 -17.92 -14.61
C ARG A 49 -5.29 -16.81 -13.61
N GLU A 50 -4.38 -15.89 -13.95
CA GLU A 50 -3.93 -14.82 -13.07
C GLU A 50 -4.74 -13.54 -13.27
N THR A 51 -4.95 -12.81 -12.18
CA THR A 51 -5.63 -11.49 -12.18
C THR A 51 -4.69 -10.34 -12.48
N CYS A 52 -3.39 -10.53 -12.30
CA CYS A 52 -2.33 -9.53 -12.51
C CYS A 52 -1.31 -10.11 -13.48
N ILE A 53 -1.11 -9.46 -14.62
CA ILE A 53 -0.31 -10.02 -15.71
C ILE A 53 0.87 -9.09 -16.04
N PRO A 54 2.10 -9.62 -16.13
CA PRO A 54 3.27 -8.81 -16.50
C PRO A 54 3.20 -8.36 -17.97
N TYR A 55 3.31 -7.06 -18.23
CA TYR A 55 3.26 -6.50 -19.58
C TYR A 55 4.33 -7.10 -20.51
N LYS A 56 5.52 -7.40 -19.97
CA LYS A 56 6.61 -8.00 -20.76
C LYS A 56 6.21 -9.35 -21.35
N SER A 57 5.48 -10.17 -20.59
CA SER A 57 5.03 -11.49 -21.04
C SER A 57 3.97 -11.36 -22.14
N ILE A 58 2.96 -10.51 -21.92
CA ILE A 58 1.94 -10.21 -22.95
C ILE A 58 2.60 -9.68 -24.22
N ARG A 59 3.54 -8.75 -24.11
CA ARG A 59 4.21 -8.14 -25.27
C ARG A 59 5.00 -9.17 -26.07
N LYS A 60 5.71 -10.09 -25.40
CA LYS A 60 6.45 -11.16 -26.09
C LYS A 60 5.50 -12.08 -26.87
N ILE A 61 4.46 -12.55 -26.20
CA ILE A 61 3.42 -13.40 -26.81
C ILE A 61 2.75 -12.70 -27.99
N TRP A 62 2.39 -11.43 -27.82
CA TRP A 62 1.82 -10.59 -28.89
C TRP A 62 2.78 -10.45 -30.07
N PHE A 63 4.09 -10.30 -29.81
CA PHE A 63 5.09 -10.20 -30.89
C PHE A 63 5.32 -11.52 -31.64
N GLU A 64 5.01 -12.67 -31.03
CA GLU A 64 5.08 -13.98 -31.69
C GLU A 64 3.80 -14.36 -32.45
N SER A 65 2.66 -13.79 -32.06
CA SER A 65 1.39 -14.01 -32.79
C SER A 65 1.50 -13.60 -34.26
N SER A 66 0.84 -14.31 -35.17
CA SER A 66 0.92 -14.00 -36.62
C SER A 66 0.39 -12.58 -36.92
N PRO A 67 1.12 -11.74 -37.69
CA PRO A 67 0.73 -10.36 -37.95
C PRO A 67 -0.63 -10.21 -38.65
N SER A 68 -1.06 -11.22 -39.41
CA SER A 68 -2.35 -11.23 -40.11
C SER A 68 -3.57 -11.37 -39.17
N THR A 69 -3.38 -11.98 -38.00
CA THR A 69 -4.44 -12.25 -37.01
C THR A 69 -4.24 -11.41 -35.74
N ARG A 70 -3.18 -10.61 -35.71
CA ARG A 70 -2.76 -9.83 -34.55
C ARG A 70 -3.70 -8.65 -34.36
N THR A 71 -4.42 -8.64 -33.24
CA THR A 71 -5.23 -7.49 -32.83
C THR A 71 -4.34 -6.31 -32.46
N ASN A 72 -4.84 -5.08 -32.64
CA ASN A 72 -4.12 -3.89 -32.22
C ASN A 72 -3.81 -3.97 -30.71
N LEU A 73 -2.56 -3.71 -30.34
CA LEU A 73 -2.12 -3.78 -28.94
C LEU A 73 -2.87 -2.77 -28.07
N VAL A 74 -3.20 -1.60 -28.60
CA VAL A 74 -3.96 -0.58 -27.88
C VAL A 74 -5.37 -1.10 -27.57
N ASP A 75 -6.02 -1.73 -28.54
CA ASP A 75 -7.37 -2.27 -28.36
C ASP A 75 -7.41 -3.43 -27.36
N LEU A 76 -6.35 -4.25 -27.35
CA LEU A 76 -6.14 -5.35 -26.41
C LEU A 76 -5.98 -4.86 -24.97
N LEU A 77 -5.21 -3.79 -24.77
CA LEU A 77 -4.97 -3.17 -23.46
C LEU A 77 -6.06 -2.16 -23.06
N ASN A 78 -7.00 -1.87 -23.96
CA ASN A 78 -8.04 -0.90 -23.69
C ASN A 78 -9.02 -1.46 -22.64
N GLY A 79 -9.04 -0.79 -21.48
CA GLY A 79 -9.79 -1.17 -20.29
C GLY A 79 -9.00 -1.99 -19.28
N SER A 80 -7.68 -2.16 -19.45
CA SER A 80 -6.82 -2.71 -18.39
C SER A 80 -6.20 -1.59 -17.56
N ASP A 81 -6.19 -1.75 -16.25
CA ASP A 81 -5.56 -0.82 -15.31
C ASP A 81 -4.12 -1.25 -15.02
N PHE A 82 -3.28 -0.27 -14.67
CA PHE A 82 -1.93 -0.55 -14.21
C PHE A 82 -1.94 -0.83 -12.71
N VAL A 83 -1.45 -2.00 -12.31
CA VAL A 83 -1.29 -2.35 -10.90
C VAL A 83 0.04 -1.76 -10.44
N LEU A 84 -0.03 -0.54 -9.90
CA LEU A 84 1.11 0.13 -9.29
C LEU A 84 1.10 -0.16 -7.79
N SER A 85 2.05 -0.96 -7.32
CA SER A 85 2.27 -1.10 -5.88
C SER A 85 2.88 0.20 -5.35
N SER A 86 2.29 0.73 -4.28
CA SER A 86 2.90 1.84 -3.56
C SER A 86 4.30 1.40 -3.11
N PRO A 87 5.33 2.24 -3.32
CA PRO A 87 6.66 1.93 -2.80
C PRO A 87 6.58 1.73 -1.29
N LYS A 88 7.44 0.86 -0.74
CA LYS A 88 7.50 0.60 0.70
C LYS A 88 7.50 1.95 1.45
N PRO A 89 6.55 2.19 2.36
CA PRO A 89 6.51 3.42 3.14
C PRO A 89 7.86 3.66 3.81
N ARG A 90 8.36 4.89 3.71
CA ARG A 90 9.67 5.23 4.27
C ARG A 90 9.66 4.98 5.77
N GLU A 91 10.63 4.20 6.24
CA GLU A 91 10.82 3.97 7.66
C GLU A 91 11.17 5.30 8.35
N LYS A 92 10.38 5.68 9.37
CA LYS A 92 10.64 6.87 10.19
C LYS A 92 11.88 6.60 11.06
N SER A 93 12.72 7.61 11.26
CA SER A 93 13.85 7.51 12.20
C SER A 93 13.36 7.32 13.64
N ASP A 94 14.16 6.66 14.48
CA ASP A 94 13.75 6.35 15.85
C ASP A 94 13.58 7.62 16.70
N GLU A 95 14.45 8.61 16.51
CA GLU A 95 14.30 9.94 17.12
C GLU A 95 12.96 10.60 16.75
N LEU A 96 12.54 10.47 15.49
CA LEU A 96 11.25 11.01 15.05
C LEU A 96 10.07 10.26 15.65
N LYS A 97 10.16 8.91 15.76
CA LYS A 97 9.13 8.11 16.42
C LYS A 97 8.97 8.51 17.89
N GLU A 98 10.07 8.70 18.61
CA GLU A 98 10.04 9.15 20.01
C GLU A 98 9.43 10.54 20.15
N ARG A 99 9.80 11.48 19.29
CA ARG A 99 9.20 12.83 19.28
C ARG A 99 7.71 12.79 19.00
N LEU A 100 7.27 12.01 18.01
CA LEU A 100 5.85 11.86 17.69
C LEU A 100 5.07 11.24 18.86
N ARG A 101 5.63 10.25 19.55
CA ARG A 101 5.01 9.67 20.73
C ARG A 101 4.86 10.70 21.86
N LYS A 102 5.92 11.47 22.15
CA LYS A 102 5.85 12.55 23.16
C LYS A 102 4.79 13.59 22.82
N LEU A 103 4.66 13.96 21.55
CA LEU A 103 3.61 14.90 21.10
C LEU A 103 2.21 14.32 21.26
N ALA A 104 2.01 13.03 20.95
CA ALA A 104 0.74 12.34 21.16
C ALA A 104 0.38 12.29 22.66
N ASP A 105 1.32 11.90 23.52
CA ASP A 105 1.11 11.86 24.98
C ASP A 105 0.73 13.25 25.55
N LEU A 106 1.30 14.33 25.00
CA LEU A 106 0.96 15.69 25.40
C LEU A 106 -0.45 16.10 24.95
N ALA A 107 -0.83 15.73 23.73
CA ALA A 107 -2.16 15.98 23.19
C ALA A 107 -3.25 15.26 24.01
N GLU A 108 -3.04 13.97 24.31
CA GLU A 108 -3.94 13.19 25.16
C GLU A 108 -4.10 13.82 26.56
N ARG A 109 -3.01 14.30 27.16
CA ARG A 109 -3.05 15.00 28.45
C ARG A 109 -3.77 16.34 28.37
N SER A 110 -3.66 17.08 27.27
CA SER A 110 -4.47 18.30 27.12
C SER A 110 -5.95 17.98 27.00
N GLU A 111 -6.32 17.00 26.17
CA GLU A 111 -7.72 16.58 25.99
C GLU A 111 -8.33 16.09 27.30
N TYR A 112 -7.58 15.29 28.07
CA TYR A 112 -8.00 14.85 29.40
C TYR A 112 -8.21 16.02 30.37
N ARG A 113 -7.30 17.00 30.38
CA ARG A 113 -7.44 18.21 31.21
C ARG A 113 -8.67 19.03 30.84
N GLU A 114 -8.98 19.13 29.55
CA GLU A 114 -10.20 19.79 29.08
C GLU A 114 -11.44 19.03 29.53
N LEU A 115 -11.44 17.71 29.44
CA LEU A 115 -12.56 16.86 29.87
C LEU A 115 -12.86 16.96 31.37
N VAL A 116 -11.81 17.00 32.20
CA VAL A 116 -11.97 17.02 33.67
C VAL A 116 -12.03 18.44 34.23
N LYS A 117 -11.89 19.47 33.40
CA LYS A 117 -11.84 20.89 33.79
C LYS A 117 -12.97 21.33 34.73
N ASP A 118 -14.18 20.83 34.52
CA ASP A 118 -15.36 21.24 35.30
C ASP A 118 -15.52 20.46 36.63
N ILE A 119 -14.77 19.36 36.79
CA ILE A 119 -14.79 18.50 37.97
C ILE A 119 -13.56 18.74 38.83
N THR A 120 -12.43 19.11 38.23
CA THR A 120 -11.18 19.38 38.96
C THR A 120 -11.31 20.70 39.72
N PRO A 121 -10.97 20.73 41.03
CA PRO A 121 -10.90 21.98 41.76
C PRO A 121 -9.91 22.93 41.07
N LYS A 122 -10.31 24.20 40.86
CA LYS A 122 -9.37 25.21 40.36
C LYS A 122 -8.26 25.37 41.41
N GLU A 123 -7.01 25.12 41.04
CA GLU A 123 -5.90 25.47 41.91
C GLU A 123 -5.99 26.96 42.21
N ALA A 124 -6.12 27.29 43.50
CA ALA A 124 -6.03 28.67 43.92
C ALA A 124 -4.62 29.14 43.57
N ASN A 125 -4.52 30.12 42.66
CA ASN A 125 -3.30 30.90 42.50
C ASN A 125 -3.10 31.68 43.81
N GLU A 126 -2.57 31.01 44.84
CA GLU A 126 -2.16 31.65 46.07
C GLU A 126 -0.90 32.46 45.76
N PRO A 127 -0.95 33.81 45.76
CA PRO A 127 0.22 34.65 45.48
C PRO A 127 1.22 34.64 46.64
N PHE A 128 0.91 33.88 47.70
CA PHE A 128 1.66 33.85 48.94
C PHE A 128 2.31 32.49 49.07
N SER A 129 3.63 32.49 49.18
CA SER A 129 4.41 31.32 49.59
C SER A 129 3.73 30.68 50.80
N SER A 130 3.54 29.37 50.76
CA SER A 130 2.94 28.63 51.86
C SER A 130 3.74 28.89 53.14
N TYR A 131 3.10 28.87 54.31
CA TYR A 131 3.80 28.98 55.60
C TYR A 131 4.99 28.00 55.72
N LYS A 132 4.89 26.84 55.05
CA LYS A 132 5.98 25.87 54.93
C LYS A 132 7.22 26.44 54.22
N ASP A 133 7.03 27.28 53.21
CA ASP A 133 8.10 27.97 52.48
C ASP A 133 8.63 29.18 53.27
N GLN A 134 7.79 29.85 54.06
CA GLN A 134 8.20 31.01 54.87
C GLN A 134 9.08 30.64 56.07
N ILE A 135 8.94 29.43 56.62
CA ILE A 135 9.64 29.01 57.85
C ILE A 135 11.03 28.42 57.59
N GLY A 136 11.51 28.40 56.33
CA GLY A 136 12.92 28.12 56.05
C GLY A 136 13.37 26.70 56.44
N PHE A 137 12.46 25.73 56.56
CA PHE A 137 12.81 24.31 56.64
C PHE A 137 13.19 23.74 55.26
N GLY A 138 14.01 24.48 54.51
CA GLY A 138 14.61 24.05 53.25
C GLY A 138 15.96 23.39 53.49
N LYS A 139 15.99 22.06 53.55
CA LYS A 139 17.07 21.24 53.00
C LYS A 139 16.45 20.14 52.14
#